data_AF-A0A3G4YPA9-F1
#
_entry.id   AF-A0A3G4YPA9-F1
#
_cell.length_a   1.000
_cell.length_b   1.000
_cell.length_c   1.000
_cell.angle_alpha   90.00
_cell.angle_beta   90.00
_cell.angle_gamma   90.00
#
_symmetry.space_group_name_H-M   'P 1'
#
loop_
_entity.id
_entity.type
_entity.pdbx_description
1 polymer ?
#
loop_
_entity_poly.entity_id
_entity_poly.type
_entity_poly.pdbx_seq_one_letter_code
_entity_poly.pdbx_strand_id
1 'polypeptide(L)'
;DSCKGARLNKNALAVWINGKNINDYIQLSISDCLIEIENLVENHLTNQEKQISNLITKEIINRLTFLKNVGLTYLNLNRAAETLSGGEAQRIRLATQIGSNLTGVLYVLDEPSIGLHQIDNQKLINALKK
;
A
#
# COMPACT_ATOMS: atom_id res chain seq x y z
N ASP A 1 26.69 -4.65 -1.83
CA ASP A 1 26.42 -4.87 -3.27
C ASP A 1 25.81 -6.22 -3.68
N SER A 2 25.78 -7.26 -2.82
CA SER A 2 25.31 -8.60 -3.21
C SER A 2 23.79 -8.71 -3.52
N CYS A 3 22.95 -7.83 -2.98
CA CYS A 3 21.49 -7.87 -3.16
C CYS A 3 20.92 -6.73 -4.02
N LYS A 4 21.77 -5.90 -4.65
CA LYS A 4 21.37 -4.75 -5.51
C LYS A 4 20.30 -3.82 -4.89
N GLY A 5 20.34 -3.63 -3.56
CA GLY A 5 19.37 -2.78 -2.85
C GLY A 5 18.03 -3.44 -2.51
N ALA A 6 17.81 -4.70 -2.89
CA ALA A 6 16.58 -5.44 -2.61
C ALA A 6 16.46 -5.93 -1.16
N ARG A 7 17.55 -5.92 -0.39
CA ARG A 7 17.62 -6.36 1.03
C ARG A 7 17.21 -7.82 1.27
N LEU A 8 17.16 -8.62 0.20
CA LEU A 8 16.78 -10.03 0.22
C LEU A 8 17.89 -10.93 -0.31
N ASN A 9 17.86 -12.21 0.09
CA ASN A 9 18.76 -13.22 -0.44
C ASN A 9 18.32 -13.71 -1.83
N LYS A 10 19.20 -14.45 -2.53
CA LYS A 10 18.94 -14.93 -3.89
C LYS A 10 17.73 -15.86 -3.97
N ASN A 11 17.48 -16.68 -2.95
CA ASN A 11 16.38 -17.64 -2.94
C ASN A 11 15.02 -16.92 -2.87
N ALA A 12 14.91 -15.87 -2.03
CA ALA A 12 13.70 -15.06 -1.93
C ALA A 12 13.43 -14.29 -3.24
N LEU A 13 14.47 -13.79 -3.90
CA LEU A 13 14.35 -13.11 -5.20
C LEU A 13 14.08 -14.06 -6.38
N ALA A 14 14.25 -15.37 -6.18
CA ALA A 14 13.96 -16.38 -7.19
C ALA A 14 12.49 -16.83 -7.21
N VAL A 15 11.63 -16.27 -6.35
CA VAL A 15 10.19 -16.51 -6.36
C VAL A 15 9.51 -15.44 -7.21
N TRP A 16 8.77 -15.90 -8.22
CA TRP A 16 8.12 -15.03 -9.20
C TRP A 16 6.62 -15.26 -9.20
N ILE A 17 5.88 -14.17 -9.32
CA ILE A 17 4.44 -14.16 -9.51
C ILE A 17 4.19 -13.31 -10.75
N ASN A 18 3.60 -13.90 -11.79
CA ASN A 18 3.35 -13.23 -13.08
C ASN A 18 4.58 -12.47 -13.63
N GLY A 19 5.74 -13.12 -13.63
CA GLY A 19 6.97 -12.54 -14.18
C GLY A 19 7.62 -11.43 -13.35
N LYS A 20 7.15 -11.17 -12.12
CA LYS A 20 7.75 -10.22 -11.16
C LYS A 20 8.10 -10.91 -9.85
N ASN A 21 9.25 -10.58 -9.28
CA ASN A 21 9.59 -10.98 -7.91
C ASN A 21 9.12 -9.93 -6.89
N ILE A 22 9.25 -10.22 -5.60
CA ILE A 22 8.82 -9.33 -4.52
C ILE A 22 9.46 -7.93 -4.58
N ASN A 23 10.73 -7.84 -4.97
CA ASN A 23 11.43 -6.56 -5.09
C ASN A 23 10.83 -5.69 -6.21
N ASP A 24 10.39 -6.31 -7.30
CA ASP A 24 9.74 -5.59 -8.41
C ASP A 24 8.41 -4.97 -7.94
N TYR A 25 7.61 -5.71 -7.18
CA TYR A 25 6.34 -5.21 -6.63
C TYR A 25 6.50 -4.04 -5.65
N ILE A 26 7.49 -4.10 -4.74
CA ILE A 26 7.67 -3.05 -3.72
C ILE A 26 8.32 -1.77 -4.29
N GLN A 27 8.89 -1.83 -5.49
CA GLN A 27 9.46 -0.67 -6.18
C GLN A 27 8.42 0.12 -6.97
N LEU A 28 7.30 -0.51 -7.35
CA LEU A 28 6.15 0.16 -7.95
C LEU A 28 5.58 1.24 -7.03
N SER A 29 5.07 2.32 -7.62
CA SER A 29 4.24 3.27 -6.88
C SER A 29 3.02 2.53 -6.29
N ILE A 30 2.44 3.04 -5.21
CA ILE A 30 1.24 2.45 -4.60
C ILE A 30 0.11 2.33 -5.62
N SER A 31 -0.05 3.32 -6.50
CA SER A 31 -1.01 3.26 -7.60
C SER A 31 -0.75 2.09 -8.55
N ASP A 32 0.48 1.95 -9.03
CA ASP A 32 0.83 0.92 -10.00
C ASP A 32 0.81 -0.47 -9.36
N CYS A 33 1.26 -0.58 -8.11
CA CYS A 33 1.23 -1.81 -7.33
C CYS A 33 -0.22 -2.31 -7.14
N LEU A 34 -1.15 -1.40 -6.85
CA LEU A 34 -2.57 -1.73 -6.72
C LEU A 34 -3.14 -2.29 -8.03
N ILE A 35 -2.91 -1.59 -9.15
CA ILE A 35 -3.36 -2.02 -10.49
C ILE A 35 -2.78 -3.40 -10.83
N GLU A 36 -1.49 -3.60 -10.57
CA GLU A 36 -0.80 -4.85 -10.86
C GLU A 36 -1.31 -6.03 -10.03
N ILE A 37 -1.65 -5.80 -8.76
CA ILE A 37 -2.23 -6.84 -7.89
C ILE A 37 -3.67 -7.15 -8.29
N GLU A 38 -4.48 -6.14 -8.61
CA GLU A 38 -5.84 -6.35 -9.12
C GLU A 38 -5.82 -7.16 -10.42
N ASN A 39 -4.97 -6.77 -11.37
CA ASN A 39 -4.78 -7.50 -12.63
C ASN A 39 -4.26 -8.92 -12.42
N LEU A 40 -3.30 -9.12 -11.52
CA LEU A 40 -2.80 -10.45 -11.13
C LEU A 40 -3.96 -11.34 -10.67
N VAL A 41 -4.75 -10.83 -9.72
CA VAL A 41 -5.88 -11.58 -9.15
C VAL A 41 -6.91 -11.87 -10.23
N GLU A 42 -7.30 -10.91 -11.07
CA GLU A 42 -8.36 -11.12 -12.05
C GLU A 42 -7.93 -12.07 -13.18
N ASN A 43 -6.75 -11.84 -13.76
CA ASN A 43 -6.38 -12.38 -15.07
C ASN A 43 -5.31 -13.48 -15.05
N HIS A 44 -4.53 -13.59 -13.97
CA HIS A 44 -3.33 -14.45 -13.96
C HIS A 44 -3.37 -15.58 -12.94
N LEU A 45 -4.17 -15.46 -11.88
CA LEU A 45 -4.36 -16.54 -10.91
C LEU A 45 -5.42 -17.54 -11.39
N THR A 46 -5.10 -18.82 -11.24
CA THR A 46 -6.07 -19.92 -11.40
C THR A 46 -7.14 -19.86 -10.32
N ASN A 47 -8.26 -20.57 -10.52
CA ASN A 47 -9.35 -20.62 -9.53
C ASN A 47 -8.88 -21.16 -8.17
N GLN A 48 -7.97 -22.13 -8.16
CA GLN A 48 -7.45 -22.71 -6.93
C GLN A 48 -6.52 -21.74 -6.20
N GLU A 49 -5.63 -21.05 -6.91
CA GLU A 49 -4.78 -20.00 -6.33
C GLU A 49 -5.61 -18.84 -5.79
N LYS A 50 -6.63 -18.40 -6.54
CA LYS A 50 -7.59 -17.38 -6.07
C LYS A 50 -8.23 -17.77 -4.75
N GLN A 51 -8.69 -19.02 -4.62
CA GLN A 51 -9.29 -19.49 -3.37
C GLN A 51 -8.30 -19.48 -2.20
N ILE A 52 -7.06 -19.93 -2.43
CA ILE A 52 -6.01 -19.97 -1.40
C ILE A 52 -5.57 -18.55 -1.00
N SER A 53 -5.40 -17.65 -1.96
CA SER A 53 -4.83 -16.33 -1.75
C SER A 53 -5.87 -15.26 -1.37
N ASN A 54 -7.18 -15.54 -1.48
CA ASN A 54 -8.25 -14.55 -1.39
C ASN A 54 -8.14 -13.62 -0.17
N LEU A 55 -7.92 -14.18 1.02
CA LEU A 55 -7.83 -13.37 2.24
C LEU A 55 -6.60 -12.43 2.20
N ILE A 56 -5.49 -12.92 1.67
CA ILE A 56 -4.23 -12.18 1.58
C ILE A 56 -4.34 -11.09 0.51
N THR A 57 -4.80 -11.42 -0.69
CA THR A 57 -4.90 -10.46 -1.80
C THR A 57 -5.93 -9.38 -1.50
N LYS A 58 -7.06 -9.72 -0.87
CA LYS A 58 -8.04 -8.75 -0.40
C LYS A 58 -7.45 -7.78 0.62
N GLU A 59 -6.68 -8.28 1.59
CA GLU A 59 -6.04 -7.42 2.60
C GLU A 59 -4.98 -6.50 1.99
N ILE A 60 -4.18 -7.00 1.05
CA ILE A 60 -3.19 -6.19 0.33
C ILE A 60 -3.88 -5.06 -0.46
N ILE A 61 -4.91 -5.41 -1.26
CA ILE A 61 -5.69 -4.44 -2.04
C ILE A 61 -6.31 -3.37 -1.14
N ASN A 62 -6.88 -3.77 0.01
CA ASN A 62 -7.45 -2.85 0.98
C ASN A 62 -6.40 -1.86 1.51
N ARG A 63 -5.23 -2.35 1.93
CA ARG A 63 -4.14 -1.49 2.45
C ARG A 63 -3.61 -0.51 1.41
N LEU A 64 -3.38 -0.98 0.19
CA LEU A 64 -2.96 -0.11 -0.91
C LEU A 64 -4.03 0.93 -1.24
N THR A 65 -5.30 0.54 -1.20
CA THR A 65 -6.44 1.45 -1.38
C THR A 65 -6.49 2.52 -0.28
N PHE A 66 -6.24 2.17 0.98
CA PHE A 66 -6.17 3.18 2.05
C PHE A 66 -5.06 4.19 1.82
N LEU A 67 -3.86 3.73 1.45
CA LEU A 67 -2.73 4.61 1.13
C LEU A 67 -3.06 5.54 -0.06
N LYS A 68 -3.73 5.02 -1.09
CA LYS A 68 -4.26 5.80 -2.22
C LYS A 68 -5.27 6.86 -1.78
N ASN A 69 -6.19 6.50 -0.88
CA ASN A 69 -7.23 7.41 -0.39
C ASN A 69 -6.67 8.57 0.45
N VAL A 70 -5.57 8.36 1.16
CA VAL A 70 -4.85 9.43 1.88
C VAL A 70 -3.82 10.15 1.02
N GLY A 71 -3.84 9.98 -0.31
CA GLY A 71 -3.01 10.74 -1.24
C GLY A 71 -1.53 10.34 -1.29
N LEU A 72 -1.19 9.09 -0.95
CA LEU A 72 0.19 8.59 -0.98
C LEU A 72 0.50 7.74 -2.22
N THR A 73 -0.25 7.95 -3.30
CA THR A 73 -0.19 7.16 -4.54
C THR A 73 1.20 7.07 -5.19
N TYR A 74 2.00 8.12 -5.06
CA TYR A 74 3.32 8.26 -5.70
C TYR A 74 4.45 7.58 -4.92
N LEU A 75 4.23 7.23 -3.64
CA LEU A 75 5.23 6.50 -2.86
C LEU A 75 5.28 5.05 -3.29
N ASN A 76 6.42 4.40 -3.08
CA ASN A 76 6.56 2.95 -3.20
C ASN A 76 6.78 2.29 -1.83
N LEU A 77 6.56 0.99 -1.74
CA LEU A 77 6.65 0.25 -0.48
C LEU A 77 8.09 0.09 0.02
N ASN A 78 9.08 0.24 -0.86
CA ASN A 78 10.51 0.17 -0.50
C ASN A 78 11.08 1.50 0.01
N ARG A 79 10.28 2.59 0.06
CA ARG A 79 10.72 3.91 0.52
C ARG A 79 11.16 3.83 1.99
N ALA A 80 12.35 4.33 2.30
CA ALA A 80 12.85 4.38 3.67
C ALA A 80 12.01 5.35 4.52
N ALA A 81 11.55 4.89 5.69
CA ALA A 81 10.70 5.67 6.58
C ALA A 81 11.33 7.01 7.00
N GLU A 82 12.65 7.04 7.18
CA GLU A 82 13.43 8.25 7.54
C GLU A 82 13.38 9.36 6.47
N THR A 83 12.98 9.02 5.24
CA THR A 83 12.92 9.97 4.12
C THR A 83 11.53 10.53 3.86
N LEU A 84 10.56 10.21 4.73
CA LEU A 84 9.19 10.71 4.65
C LEU A 84 9.09 12.07 5.34
N SER A 85 8.31 12.97 4.74
CA SER A 85 7.88 14.20 5.40
C SER A 85 6.94 13.89 6.58
N GLY A 86 6.81 14.85 7.50
CA GLY A 86 5.89 14.73 8.63
C GLY A 86 4.45 14.44 8.20
N GLY A 87 3.96 15.11 7.16
CA GLY A 87 2.61 14.88 6.60
C GLY A 87 2.45 13.50 5.98
N GLU A 88 3.46 12.98 5.26
CA GLU A 88 3.43 11.61 4.73
C GLU A 88 3.39 10.58 5.86
N ALA A 89 4.25 10.71 6.87
CA ALA A 89 4.28 9.80 8.02
C ALA A 89 2.95 9.79 8.78
N GLN A 90 2.34 10.97 8.97
CA GLN A 90 1.02 11.10 9.58
C GLN A 90 -0.06 10.39 8.75
N ARG A 91 -0.08 10.58 7.44
CA ARG A 91 -1.06 9.94 6.54
C ARG A 91 -0.87 8.43 6.46
N ILE A 92 0.36 7.91 6.49
CA ILE A 92 0.62 6.47 6.60
C ILE A 92 0.04 5.91 7.91
N ARG A 93 0.26 6.62 9.02
CA ARG A 93 -0.30 6.24 10.33
C ARG A 93 -1.83 6.23 10.27
N LEU A 94 -2.44 7.26 9.68
CA LEU A 94 -3.88 7.34 9.50
C LEU A 94 -4.43 6.16 8.66
N ALA A 95 -3.83 5.89 7.50
CA ALA A 95 -4.22 4.77 6.64
C ALA A 95 -4.12 3.42 7.38
N THR A 96 -3.09 3.25 8.22
CA THR A 96 -2.91 2.05 9.04
C THR A 96 -4.01 1.91 10.09
N GLN A 97 -4.42 3.01 10.74
CA GLN A 97 -5.47 2.98 11.77
C GLN A 97 -6.85 2.70 11.16
N ILE A 98 -7.19 3.34 10.05
CA ILE A 98 -8.46 3.09 9.34
C ILE A 98 -8.51 1.62 8.88
N GLY A 99 -7.40 1.08 8.37
CA GLY A 99 -7.34 -0.33 7.97
C GLY A 99 -7.39 -1.34 9.11
N SER A 100 -7.26 -0.91 10.37
CA SER A 100 -7.29 -1.81 11.53
C SER A 100 -8.71 -2.17 12.00
N ASN A 101 -9.76 -1.57 11.40
CA ASN A 101 -11.18 -1.80 11.73
C ASN A 101 -11.51 -1.74 13.23
N LEU A 102 -10.77 -0.90 13.98
CA LEU A 102 -11.03 -0.71 15.41
C LEU A 102 -12.34 0.05 15.60
N THR A 103 -13.21 -0.46 16.48
CA THR A 103 -14.49 0.16 16.82
C THR A 103 -14.42 0.77 18.22
N GLY A 104 -15.20 1.84 18.45
CA GLY A 104 -15.24 2.52 19.77
C GLY A 104 -14.00 3.33 20.12
N VAL A 105 -13.19 3.71 19.12
CA VAL A 105 -11.96 4.50 19.31
C VAL A 105 -12.22 5.97 18.96
N LEU A 106 -11.73 6.88 19.80
CA LEU A 106 -11.67 8.31 19.49
C LEU A 106 -10.30 8.65 18.89
N TYR A 107 -10.29 8.95 17.59
CA TYR A 107 -9.09 9.49 16.93
C TYR A 107 -9.04 11.01 17.06
N VAL A 108 -7.97 11.53 17.64
CA VAL A 108 -7.65 12.96 17.64
C VAL A 108 -6.54 13.20 16.63
N LEU A 109 -6.82 13.99 15.60
CA LEU A 109 -5.87 14.30 14.51
C LEU A 109 -5.41 15.75 14.64
N ASP A 110 -4.10 15.96 14.47
CA ASP A 110 -3.48 17.29 14.46
C ASP A 110 -3.18 17.71 13.02
N GLU A 111 -4.02 18.59 12.45
CA GLU A 111 -3.92 19.12 11.08
C GLU A 111 -3.61 18.08 9.97
N PRO A 112 -4.50 17.10 9.72
CA PRO A 112 -4.21 15.99 8.79
C PRO A 112 -4.13 16.39 7.30
N SER A 113 -4.45 17.65 6.96
CA SER A 113 -4.36 18.21 5.61
C SER A 113 -2.98 18.79 5.26
N ILE A 114 -2.03 18.87 6.22
CA ILE A 114 -0.69 19.43 5.95
C ILE A 114 -0.02 18.69 4.79
N GLY A 115 0.42 19.46 3.79
CA GLY A 115 1.13 18.94 2.63
C GLY A 115 0.26 18.12 1.67
N LEU A 116 -1.08 18.24 1.75
CA LEU A 116 -1.98 17.73 0.71
C LEU A 116 -2.34 18.82 -0.29
N HIS A 117 -2.42 18.43 -1.55
CA HIS A 117 -3.01 19.26 -2.59
C HIS A 117 -4.53 19.37 -2.36
N GLN A 118 -5.13 20.49 -2.73
CA GLN A 118 -6.55 20.78 -2.45
C GLN A 118 -7.53 19.75 -3.03
N ILE A 119 -7.16 19.12 -4.16
CA ILE A 119 -7.91 18.03 -4.79
C ILE A 119 -7.94 16.77 -3.92
N ASP A 120 -6.89 16.50 -3.14
CA ASP A 120 -6.78 15.30 -2.30
C ASP A 120 -7.41 15.48 -0.91
N ASN A 121 -7.72 16.71 -0.50
CA ASN A 121 -8.45 16.97 0.75
C ASN A 121 -9.82 16.27 0.76
N GLN A 122 -10.53 16.24 -0.37
CA GLN A 122 -11.81 15.54 -0.43
C GLN A 122 -11.65 14.03 -0.23
N LYS A 123 -10.57 13.44 -0.75
CA LYS A 123 -10.28 12.01 -0.57
C LYS A 123 -9.95 11.70 0.89
N LEU A 124 -9.18 12.57 1.55
CA LEU A 124 -8.90 12.47 2.98
C LEU A 124 -10.20 12.54 3.82
N ILE A 125 -11.08 13.51 3.54
CA ILE A 125 -12.37 13.63 4.24
C ILE A 125 -13.21 12.37 4.04
N ASN A 126 -13.24 11.83 2.82
CA ASN A 126 -13.99 10.60 2.52
C ASN A 126 -13.39 9.38 3.24
N ALA A 127 -12.06 9.32 3.39
CA ALA A 127 -11.39 8.26 4.13
C ALA A 127 -11.73 8.31 5.64
N LEU A 128 -11.87 9.51 6.23
CA LEU A 128 -12.22 9.68 7.65
C LEU A 128 -13.68 9.37 7.97
N LYS A 129 -14.58 9.40 6.98
CA LYS A 129 -16.02 9.13 7.16
C LYS A 129 -16.40 7.66 6.95
N LYS A 130 -15.45 6.83 6.52
CA LYS A 130 -15.63 5.38 6.37
C LYS A 130 -15.41 4.68 7.70
#